data_AF-A0A1C5S608-F1
#
_entry.id   AF-A0A1C5S608-F1
#
_cell.length_a   1.000
_cell.length_b   1.000
_cell.length_c   1.000
_cell.angle_alpha   90.00
_cell.angle_beta   90.00
_cell.angle_gamma   90.00
#
_symmetry.space_group_name_H-M   'P 1'
#
loop_
_entity.id
_entity.type
_entity.pdbx_description
1 polymer ?
#
loop_
_entity_poly.entity_id
_entity_poly.type
_entity_poly.pdbx_seq_one_letter_code
_entity_poly.pdbx_strand_id
1 'polypeptide(L)' 'MSKEFRFFTYLLESYAQYKGTTAAEVLRILDEKKLTDFVYNMYEIYHTEAIENAYMDIDSLIATGKTAW' A
#
# COMPACT_ATOMS: atom_id res chain seq x y z
N MET A 1 4.28 18.42 -5.39
CA MET A 1 3.92 17.06 -4.95
C MET A 1 4.47 16.09 -5.98
N SER A 2 5.24 15.08 -5.58
CA SER A 2 5.81 14.10 -6.50
C SER A 2 4.72 13.13 -7.01
N LYS A 3 4.99 12.40 -8.09
CA LYS A 3 4.03 11.43 -8.66
C LYS A 3 3.83 10.26 -7.69
N GLU A 4 4.93 9.84 -7.08
CA GLU A 4 5.06 8.81 -6.07
C GLU A 4 4.17 9.13 -4.86
N PHE A 5 4.28 10.35 -4.30
CA PHE A 5 3.46 10.75 -3.17
C PHE A 5 1.96 10.82 -3.51
N ARG A 6 1.63 11.30 -4.72
CA ARG A 6 0.23 11.33 -5.18
C ARG A 6 -0.34 9.92 -5.31
N PHE A 7 0.42 9.03 -5.94
CA PHE A 7 0.00 7.64 -6.10
C PHE A 7 -0.09 6.90 -4.76
N PHE A 8 0.89 7.08 -3.88
CA PHE A 8 0.88 6.48 -2.55
C PHE A 8 -0.36 6.90 -1.74
N THR A 9 -0.71 8.19 -1.77
CA THR A 9 -1.94 8.67 -1.11
C THR A 9 -3.19 8.01 -1.70
N TYR A 10 -3.28 7.96 -3.04
CA TYR A 10 -4.37 7.29 -3.74
C TYR A 10 -4.47 5.79 -3.43
N LEU A 11 -3.32 5.10 -3.35
CA LEU A 11 -3.25 3.68 -3.01
C LEU A 11 -3.76 3.42 -1.59
N LEU A 12 -3.36 4.25 -0.61
CA LEU A 12 -3.83 4.14 0.77
C LEU A 12 -5.35 4.33 0.88
N GLU A 13 -5.90 5.34 0.20
CA GLU A 13 -7.35 5.60 0.20
C GLU A 13 -8.13 4.47 -0.47
N SER A 14 -7.65 3.99 -1.61
CA SER A 14 -8.33 2.93 -2.37
C SER A 14 -8.27 1.58 -1.65
N TYR A 15 -7.12 1.25 -1.05
CA TYR A 15 -6.98 0.05 -0.21
C TYR A 15 -7.82 0.16 1.07
N ALA A 16 -7.86 1.34 1.71
CA ALA A 16 -8.70 1.55 2.88
C ALA A 16 -10.19 1.35 2.56
N GLN A 17 -10.67 1.87 1.42
CA GLN A 17 -12.01 1.63 0.94
C GLN A 17 -12.27 0.13 0.70
N TYR A 18 -11.33 -0.58 0.07
CA TYR A 18 -11.42 -2.02 -0.16
C TYR A 18 -11.52 -2.83 1.15
N LYS A 19 -10.78 -2.45 2.20
CA LYS A 19 -10.81 -3.11 3.52
C LYS A 19 -11.93 -2.62 4.44
N GLY A 20 -12.71 -1.62 4.02
CA GLY A 20 -13.75 -1.02 4.86
C GLY A 20 -13.19 -0.26 6.08
N THR A 21 -12.04 0.39 5.92
CA THR A 21 -11.34 1.17 6.96
C THR A 21 -10.95 2.56 6.45
N THR A 22 -10.09 3.28 7.17
CA THR A 22 -9.58 4.61 6.79
C THR A 22 -8.12 4.55 6.36
N ALA A 23 -7.70 5.48 5.49
CA ALA A 23 -6.31 5.59 5.06
C ALA A 23 -5.36 5.84 6.24
N ALA A 24 -5.82 6.55 7.27
CA ALA A 24 -5.07 6.78 8.50
C ALA A 24 -4.78 5.47 9.25
N GLU A 25 -5.76 4.56 9.31
CA GLU A 25 -5.59 3.25 9.95
C GLU A 25 -4.67 2.33 9.14
N VAL A 26 -4.79 2.34 7.80
CA VAL A 26 -3.85 1.63 6.93
C VAL A 26 -2.42 2.13 7.15
N LEU A 27 -2.21 3.46 7.13
CA LEU A 27 -0.90 4.05 7.34
C LEU A 27 -0.33 3.68 8.72
N ARG A 28 -1.15 3.72 9.78
CA ARG A 28 -0.75 3.28 11.12
C ARG A 28 -0.25 1.83 11.12
N ILE A 29 -0.97 0.91 10.47
CA ILE A 29 -0.58 -0.51 10.38
C ILE A 29 0.75 -0.66 9.62
N LEU A 30 0.92 0.07 8.51
CA LEU A 30 2.17 0.03 7.75
C LEU A 30 3.35 0.59 8.56
N ASP A 31 3.16 1.70 9.27
CA ASP A 31 4.18 2.32 10.12
C ASP A 31 4.60 1.39 11.27
N GLU A 32 3.63 0.78 11.97
CA GLU A 32 3.89 -0.16 13.06
C GLU A 32 4.70 -1.38 12.61
N LYS A 33 4.49 -1.80 11.36
CA LYS A 33 5.20 -2.92 10.73
C LYS A 33 6.46 -2.49 9.98
N LYS A 34 6.79 -1.19 9.94
CA LYS A 34 7.91 -0.61 9.20
C LYS A 34 7.86 -0.91 7.69
N LEU A 35 6.65 -0.89 7.12
CA LEU A 35 6.37 -1.19 5.72
C LEU A 35 6.11 0.07 4.87
N THR A 36 5.92 1.23 5.48
CA THR A 36 5.55 2.48 4.78
C THR A 36 6.53 2.84 3.67
N ASP A 37 7.83 2.89 3.97
CA ASP A 37 8.85 3.19 2.97
C ASP A 37 8.90 2.13 1.87
N PHE A 38 8.67 0.86 2.22
CA PHE A 38 8.64 -0.22 1.24
C PHE A 38 7.49 -0.03 0.24
N VAL A 39 6.26 0.13 0.75
CA VAL A 39 5.06 0.33 -0.08
C VAL A 39 5.16 1.62 -0.91
N TYR A 40 5.74 2.69 -0.34
CA TYR A 40 5.99 3.94 -1.07
C TYR A 40 6.97 3.75 -2.23
N ASN A 41 8.05 2.98 -2.02
CA ASN A 41 9.07 2.73 -3.03
C ASN A 41 8.63 1.76 -4.13
N MET A 42 7.53 1.03 -3.94
CA MET A 42 6.95 0.13 -4.94
C MET A 42 6.17 0.86 -6.06
N TYR A 43 6.24 2.19 -6.10
CA TYR A 43 5.56 3.04 -7.10
C TYR A 43 5.67 2.50 -8.53
N GLU A 44 6.87 2.18 -9.03
CA GLU A 44 7.07 1.75 -10.42
C GLU A 44 6.26 0.48 -10.79
N ILE A 45 6.08 -0.43 -9.82
CA ILE A 45 5.33 -1.66 -10.02
C ILE A 45 3.84 -1.40 -9.83
N TYR A 46 3.44 -0.84 -8.68
CA TYR A 46 2.03 -0.68 -8.33
C TYR A 46 1.29 0.32 -9.23
N HIS A 47 1.97 1.30 -9.82
CA HIS A 47 1.32 2.29 -10.69
C HIS A 47 1.08 1.80 -12.13
N THR A 48 1.69 0.69 -12.54
CA THR A 48 1.60 0.16 -13.91
C THR A 48 0.67 -1.05 -14.01
N GLU A 49 0.49 -1.78 -12.91
CA GLU A 49 -0.35 -2.97 -12.85
C GLU A 49 -1.80 -2.67 -12.40
N ALA A 50 -2.62 -3.71 -12.33
CA ALA A 50 -3.91 -3.64 -11.68
C ALA A 50 -3.73 -3.30 -10.19
N ILE A 51 -4.53 -2.37 -9.68
CA ILE A 51 -4.40 -1.89 -8.29
C ILE A 51 -4.66 -3.02 -7.27
N GLU A 52 -5.46 -4.01 -7.64
CA GLU A 52 -5.73 -5.21 -6.86
C GLU A 52 -4.46 -6.03 -6.59
N ASN A 53 -3.46 -6.01 -7.48
CA ASN A 53 -2.17 -6.64 -7.23
C ASN A 53 -1.45 -5.97 -6.06
N ALA A 54 -1.50 -4.64 -5.97
CA ALA A 54 -0.94 -3.92 -4.83
C ALA A 54 -1.69 -4.25 -3.53
N TYR A 55 -3.02 -4.47 -3.58
CA TYR A 55 -3.78 -4.87 -2.40
C TYR A 55 -3.38 -6.27 -1.90
N MET A 56 -3.23 -7.23 -2.81
CA MET A 56 -2.77 -8.57 -2.48
C MET A 56 -1.36 -8.55 -1.86
N ASP A 57 -0.47 -7.72 -2.41
CA ASP A 57 0.89 -7.57 -1.90
C ASP A 57 0.91 -6.93 -0.51
N ILE A 58 0.12 -5.86 -0.30
CA ILE A 58 -0.04 -5.22 1.02
C ILE A 58 -0.64 -6.19 2.04
N ASP A 59 -1.64 -7.00 1.67
CA ASP A 59 -2.20 -8.04 2.55
C ASP A 59 -1.12 -9.06 2.95
N SER A 60 -0.30 -9.53 1.99
CA SER A 60 0.82 -10.45 2.26
C SER A 60 1.90 -9.82 3.15
N LEU A 61 2.28 -8.56 2.90
CA LEU A 61 3.27 -7.83 3.68
C LEU A 61 2.79 -7.64 5.13
N ILE A 62 1.52 -7.27 5.32
CA ILE A 62 0.92 -7.11 6.66
C ILE A 62 0.88 -8.46 7.39
N ALA A 63 0.51 -9.54 6.71
CA ALA A 63 0.35 -10.86 7.32
C ALA A 63 1.68 -11.58 7.60
N THR A 64 2.64 -11.47 6.69
CA THR A 64 3.83 -12.34 6.65
C THR A 64 5.15 -11.56 6.66
N GLY A 65 5.12 -10.26 6.40
CA GLY A 65 6.32 -9.45 6.18
C GLY A 65 7.01 -9.70 4.84
N LYS A 66 6.34 -10.39 3.90
CA LYS A 66 6.86 -10.73 2.57
C LYS A 66 5.86 -10.36 1.48
N THR A 67 6.36 -10.10 0.29
CA THR A 67 5.56 -9.87 -0.92
C THR A 67 4.72 -11.09 -1.27
N ALA A 68 3.62 -10.88 -1.99
CA ALA A 68 2.76 -11.93 -2.52
C ALA A 68 3.41 -12.69 -3.69
N TRP A 69 4.50 -12.16 -4.24
CA TRP A 69 5.29 -12.67 -5.35
C TRP A 69 6.73 -12.97 -4.91
#